data_AF-A0A843F531-F1
#
_entry.id   AF-A0A843F531-F1
#
_cell.length_a   1.000
_cell.length_b   1.000
_cell.length_c   1.000
_cell.angle_alpha   90.00
_cell.angle_beta   90.00
_cell.angle_gamma   90.00
#
_symmetry.space_group_name_H-M   'P 1'
#
loop_
_entity.id
_entity.type
_entity.pdbx_description
1 polymer ?
#
loop_
_entity_poly.entity_id
_entity_poly.type
_entity_poly.pdbx_seq_one_letter_code
_entity_poly.pdbx_strand_id
1 'polypeptide(L)'
;MDKTEIEKTRKFIKDNLAQESRITDRFFKEAKRHHLGDDFEKYALRDEFSRDADRIVYTKSFRRLEHKEQVYSNKLGDHYRTRLTHSIEVA
;
A
#
# COMPACT_ATOMS: atom_id res chain seq x y z
N MET A 1 12.09 21.13 19.50
CA MET A 1 11.58 21.43 18.14
C MET A 1 10.47 22.42 18.28
N ASP A 2 10.60 23.57 17.62
CA ASP A 2 9.57 24.61 17.64
C ASP A 2 8.37 24.18 16.79
N LYS A 3 7.16 24.64 17.13
CA LYS A 3 5.92 24.26 16.41
C LYS A 3 5.96 24.68 14.94
N THR A 4 6.62 25.80 14.67
CA THR A 4 6.79 26.35 13.32
C THR A 4 7.68 25.46 12.44
N GLU A 5 8.69 24.82 13.02
CA GLU A 5 9.55 23.85 12.34
C GLU A 5 8.77 22.59 11.96
N ILE A 6 7.96 22.06 12.88
CA ILE A 6 7.13 20.87 12.64
C ILE A 6 6.16 21.10 11.48
N GLU A 7 5.57 22.29 11.41
CA GLU A 7 4.64 22.67 10.34
C GLU A 7 5.35 22.78 8.98
N LYS A 8 6.56 23.35 8.94
CA LYS A 8 7.39 23.39 7.73
C LYS A 8 7.80 22.00 7.27
N THR A 9 8.19 21.11 8.18
CA THR A 9 8.53 19.72 7.84
C THR A 9 7.32 18.96 7.30
N ARG A 10 6.14 19.13 7.92
CA ARG A 10 4.89 18.54 7.42
C ARG A 10 4.56 19.02 6.01
N LYS A 11 4.68 20.31 5.75
CA LYS A 11 4.45 20.89 4.42
C LYS A 11 5.44 20.33 3.40
N PHE A 12 6.73 20.28 3.74
CA PHE A 12 7.76 19.70 2.87
C PHE A 12 7.50 18.23 2.52
N ILE A 13 7.08 17.42 3.50
CA ILE A 13 6.72 16.01 3.30
C ILE A 13 5.50 15.90 2.39
N LYS A 14 4.47 16.73 2.60
CA LYS A 14 3.25 16.74 1.76
C LYS A 14 3.58 17.06 0.30
N ASP A 15 4.44 18.06 0.08
CA ASP A 15 4.74 18.56 -1.27
C ASP A 15 5.72 17.67 -2.04
N ASN A 16 6.66 16.98 -1.37
CA ASN A 16 7.78 16.31 -2.05
C ASN A 16 7.84 14.78 -1.87
N LEU A 17 7.22 14.24 -0.82
CA LEU A 17 7.36 12.82 -0.42
C LEU A 17 6.03 12.08 -0.37
N ALA A 18 4.91 12.78 -0.48
CA ALA A 18 3.61 12.16 -0.52
C ALA A 18 3.40 11.49 -1.88
N GLN A 19 3.08 10.18 -1.86
CA GLN A 19 2.76 9.48 -3.09
C GLN A 19 1.32 9.83 -3.48
N GLU A 20 1.16 10.41 -4.66
CA GLU A 20 -0.15 10.66 -5.26
C GLU A 20 -0.87 9.33 -5.51
N SER A 21 -2.15 9.29 -5.19
CA SER A 21 -2.99 8.14 -5.51
C SER A 21 -3.15 8.00 -7.03
N ARG A 22 -3.05 6.77 -7.53
CA ARG A 22 -3.26 6.48 -8.95
C ARG A 22 -4.74 6.67 -9.29
N ILE A 23 -5.01 7.26 -10.45
CA ILE A 23 -6.34 7.55 -11.02
C ILE A 23 -7.26 6.30 -11.08
N THR A 24 -6.68 5.09 -11.04
CA THR A 24 -7.43 3.82 -11.04
C THR A 24 -8.02 3.43 -9.68
N ASP A 25 -7.69 4.14 -8.60
CA ASP A 25 -8.26 3.84 -7.29
C ASP A 25 -9.77 4.08 -7.35
N ARG A 26 -10.55 3.05 -7.05
CA ARG A 26 -12.01 3.08 -7.16
C ARG A 26 -12.59 4.18 -6.27
N PHE A 27 -11.92 4.42 -5.14
CA PHE A 27 -12.17 5.51 -4.21
C PHE A 27 -11.96 6.90 -4.83
N PHE A 28 -10.98 7.08 -5.72
CA PHE A 28 -10.73 8.35 -6.41
C PHE A 28 -11.86 8.73 -7.37
N LYS A 29 -12.37 7.71 -8.08
CA LYS A 29 -13.47 7.87 -9.04
C LYS A 29 -14.76 8.25 -8.33
N GLU A 30 -14.94 7.81 -7.09
CA GLU A 30 -16.10 8.08 -6.25
C GLU A 30 -15.97 9.44 -5.54
N ALA A 31 -14.81 9.76 -4.98
CA ALA A 31 -14.51 11.08 -4.40
C ALA A 31 -14.66 12.22 -5.42
N LYS A 32 -14.24 12.00 -6.68
CA LYS A 32 -14.37 12.98 -7.76
C LYS A 32 -15.83 13.22 -8.20
N ARG A 33 -16.72 12.23 -8.03
CA ARG A 33 -18.16 12.37 -8.31
C ARG A 33 -18.89 13.17 -7.24
N HIS A 34 -18.41 13.14 -6.00
CA HIS A 34 -19.09 13.76 -4.86
C HIS A 34 -18.74 15.24 -4.65
N HIS A 35 -17.97 15.89 -5.53
CA HIS A 35 -17.55 17.30 -5.40
C HIS A 35 -17.06 17.64 -3.97
N LEU A 36 -16.32 16.73 -3.35
CA LEU A 36 -15.57 17.08 -2.14
C LEU A 36 -14.59 18.18 -2.56
N GLY A 37 -14.67 19.35 -1.93
CA GLY A 37 -13.78 20.49 -2.17
C GLY A 37 -12.38 20.20 -1.62
N ASP A 38 -11.94 20.94 -0.61
CA ASP A 38 -10.61 20.77 0.02
C ASP A 38 -10.35 19.34 0.55
N ASP A 39 -11.40 18.57 0.88
CA ASP A 39 -11.26 17.17 1.26
C ASP A 39 -10.74 16.28 0.11
N PHE A 40 -10.92 16.67 -1.16
CA PHE A 40 -10.36 15.96 -2.31
C PHE A 40 -8.84 15.85 -2.22
N GLU A 41 -8.15 16.83 -1.63
CA GLU A 41 -6.70 16.77 -1.42
C GLU A 41 -6.30 15.64 -0.46
N LYS A 42 -7.19 15.30 0.48
CA LYS A 42 -7.01 14.18 1.41
C LYS A 42 -7.28 12.82 0.76
N TYR A 43 -8.18 12.75 -0.21
CA TYR A 43 -8.41 11.57 -1.07
C TYR A 43 -7.40 11.46 -2.22
N ALA A 44 -6.81 12.59 -2.62
CA ALA A 44 -5.73 12.70 -3.60
C ALA A 44 -4.46 11.99 -3.11
N LEU A 45 -4.27 12.02 -1.80
CA LEU A 45 -3.24 11.31 -1.08
C LEU A 45 -3.77 9.95 -0.65
N ARG A 46 -2.96 8.90 -0.82
CA ARG A 46 -3.30 7.59 -0.25
C ARG A 46 -3.35 7.70 1.27
N ASP A 47 -4.39 7.12 1.87
CA ASP A 47 -4.52 6.96 3.31
C ASP A 47 -3.30 6.26 3.93
N GLU A 48 -3.02 6.53 5.21
CA GLU A 48 -1.85 5.99 5.91
C GLU A 48 -1.81 4.46 5.88
N PHE A 49 -2.96 3.79 6.03
CA PHE A 49 -3.05 2.33 5.95
C PHE A 49 -2.84 1.81 4.53
N SER A 50 -3.38 2.51 3.52
CA SER A 50 -3.17 2.17 2.10
C SER A 50 -1.70 2.29 1.71
N ARG A 51 -1.00 3.32 2.21
CA ARG A 51 0.44 3.50 1.99
C ARG A 51 1.25 2.38 2.62
N ASP A 52 0.90 1.93 3.81
CA ASP A 52 1.57 0.82 4.46
C ASP A 52 1.30 -0.52 3.76
N ALA A 53 0.08 -0.73 3.27
CA ALA A 53 -0.25 -1.88 2.42
C ALA A 53 0.60 -1.91 1.14
N ASP A 54 0.72 -0.77 0.44
CA ASP A 54 1.59 -0.65 -0.73
C ASP A 54 3.05 -0.96 -0.39
N ARG A 55 3.56 -0.42 0.72
CA ARG A 55 4.93 -0.68 1.17
C ARG A 55 5.16 -2.18 1.29
N ILE A 56 4.26 -2.90 1.97
CA ILE A 56 4.35 -4.35 2.16
C ILE A 56 4.34 -5.08 0.80
N VAL A 57 3.35 -4.82 -0.04
CA VAL A 57 3.16 -5.48 -1.34
C VAL A 57 4.35 -5.26 -2.29
N TYR A 58 4.91 -4.06 -2.32
CA TYR A 58 6.02 -3.71 -3.22
C TYR A 58 7.42 -3.99 -2.64
N THR A 59 7.55 -4.57 -1.44
CA THR A 59 8.86 -4.94 -0.89
C THR A 59 9.52 -6.11 -1.66
N LYS A 60 10.86 -6.13 -1.65
CA LYS A 60 11.64 -7.29 -2.11
C LYS A 60 11.40 -8.53 -1.24
N SER A 61 11.13 -8.35 0.05
CA SER A 61 10.85 -9.43 1.00
C SER A 61 9.54 -10.15 0.68
N PHE A 62 8.49 -9.40 0.32
CA PHE A 62 7.19 -9.98 -0.07
C PHE A 62 7.31 -10.77 -1.38
N ARG A 63 8.01 -10.23 -2.40
CA ARG A 63 8.29 -10.98 -3.65
C ARG A 63 9.07 -12.27 -3.43
N ARG A 64 10.00 -12.31 -2.47
CA ARG A 64 10.75 -13.53 -2.13
C ARG A 64 9.86 -14.65 -1.59
N LEU A 65 8.64 -14.36 -1.11
CA LEU A 65 7.69 -15.38 -0.66
C LEU A 65 7.20 -16.28 -1.80
N GLU A 66 7.29 -15.81 -3.05
CA GLU A 66 6.96 -16.60 -4.24
C GLU A 66 7.85 -17.86 -4.34
N HIS A 67 9.11 -17.73 -3.95
CA HIS A 67 10.09 -18.83 -4.00
C HIS A 67 10.32 -19.48 -2.63
N LYS A 68 9.47 -19.17 -1.63
CA LYS A 68 9.49 -19.87 -0.35
C LYS A 68 8.40 -20.91 -0.33
N GLU A 69 8.79 -22.14 -0.07
CA GLU A 69 7.85 -23.23 0.14
C GLU A 69 7.00 -22.96 1.39
N GLN A 70 5.69 -23.13 1.22
CA GLN A 70 4.82 -23.36 2.36
C GLN A 70 5.07 -24.79 2.82
N VAL A 71 5.41 -24.97 4.11
CA VAL A 71 5.71 -26.26 4.76
C VAL A 71 5.02 -27.46 4.08
N TYR A 72 5.78 -28.23 3.30
CA TYR A 72 5.58 -29.66 3.10
C TYR A 72 6.82 -30.29 2.45
N SER A 73 7.31 -31.38 3.04
CA SER A 73 8.38 -32.21 2.48
C SER A 73 7.81 -33.59 2.16
N ASN A 74 8.17 -34.10 0.98
CA ASN A 74 8.04 -35.48 0.51
C ASN A 74 6.63 -36.07 0.37
N LYS A 75 5.96 -35.79 -0.76
CA LYS A 75 5.28 -36.80 -1.61
C LYS A 75 4.65 -36.14 -2.84
N LEU A 76 5.05 -36.61 -4.02
CA LEU A 76 4.52 -36.35 -5.37
C LEU A 76 3.02 -35.95 -5.36
N GLY A 77 2.73 -34.67 -5.39
CA GLY A 77 1.36 -34.16 -5.40
C GLY A 77 1.34 -32.72 -5.91
N ASP A 78 0.70 -32.53 -7.06
CA ASP A 78 0.88 -31.47 -8.06
C ASP A 78 0.39 -30.05 -7.66
N HIS A 79 0.26 -29.76 -6.36
CA HIS A 79 -0.21 -28.45 -5.89
C HIS A 79 0.75 -27.88 -4.84
N TYR A 80 1.90 -27.41 -5.30
CA TYR A 80 2.86 -26.70 -4.46
C TYR A 80 2.32 -25.30 -4.13
N ARG A 81 1.81 -25.12 -2.91
CA ARG A 81 1.54 -23.77 -2.37
C ARG A 81 2.87 -23.12 -1.99
N THR A 82 3.01 -21.83 -2.31
CA THR A 82 4.13 -21.02 -1.85
C THR A 82 3.69 -20.20 -0.64
N ARG A 83 4.65 -19.66 0.11
CA ARG A 83 4.32 -18.72 1.21
C ARG A 83 3.56 -17.51 0.69
N LEU A 84 3.75 -17.13 -0.58
CA LEU A 84 3.02 -16.03 -1.21
C LEU A 84 1.54 -16.38 -1.41
N THR A 85 1.23 -17.52 -2.03
CA THR A 85 -0.16 -17.89 -2.33
C THR A 85 -0.97 -18.05 -1.04
N HIS A 86 -0.38 -18.64 -0.01
CA HIS A 86 -1.02 -18.71 1.30
C HIS A 86 -1.25 -17.35 1.95
N SER A 87 -0.27 -16.44 1.85
CA SER A 87 -0.43 -15.09 2.40
C SER A 87 -1.56 -14.32 1.71
N ILE A 88 -1.78 -14.58 0.42
CA ILE A 88 -2.89 -14.00 -0.34
C ILE A 88 -4.23 -14.65 0.03
N GLU A 89 -4.27 -15.95 0.34
CA GLU A 89 -5.49 -16.65 0.78
C GLU A 89 -5.95 -16.27 2.20
N VAL A 90 -5.04 -15.77 3.06
CA VAL A 90 -5.33 -15.39 4.46
C VAL A 90 -5.75 -13.92 4.61
N ALA A 91 -5.34 -13.06 3.68
CA ALA A 91 -5.64 -11.61 3.68
C ALA A 91 -7.09 -11.31 3.29
#